data_AF-W6YB02-F1
#
_entry.id   AF-W6YB02-F1
#
_cell.length_a   1.000
_cell.length_b   1.000
_cell.length_c   1.000
_cell.angle_alpha   90.00
_cell.angle_beta   90.00
_cell.angle_gamma   90.00
#
_symmetry.space_group_name_H-M   'P 1'
#
loop_
_entity.id
_entity.type
_entity.pdbx_description
1 polymer ?
#
loop_
_entity_poly.entity_id
_entity_poly.type
_entity_poly.pdbx_seq_one_letter_code
_entity_poly.pdbx_strand_id
1 'polypeptide(L)'
;MVPRAKPRHRPWTVATVAGVASLLLPAAALMRLYTLSRFPLHAVLYTCIVNGATFLFYGYDKMQARNMEWRVKETTLQTLALVGGWPGALAGMHYFQHKTKKVAFQVVFWGIVLCWEGVAWLVWSGGVTVRR
;
A
#
# COMPACT_ATOMS: atom_id res chain seq x y z
N MET A 1 -14.85 10.59 36.39
CA MET A 1 -15.13 9.97 35.08
C MET A 1 -14.25 10.65 34.04
N VAL A 2 -13.34 9.93 33.38
CA VAL A 2 -12.53 10.49 32.28
C VAL A 2 -13.44 10.61 31.05
N PRO A 3 -13.50 11.75 30.34
CA PRO A 3 -14.31 11.87 29.14
C PRO A 3 -13.83 10.85 28.10
N ARG A 4 -14.68 9.90 27.71
CA ARG A 4 -14.40 9.03 26.55
C ARG A 4 -14.38 9.93 25.31
N ALA A 5 -13.20 10.08 24.71
CA ALA A 5 -13.03 10.85 23.48
C ALA A 5 -13.98 10.30 22.39
N LYS A 6 -14.82 11.18 21.81
CA LYS A 6 -15.74 10.81 20.73
C LYS A 6 -14.95 10.26 19.53
N PRO A 7 -15.39 9.15 18.91
CA PRO A 7 -14.76 8.66 17.68
C PRO A 7 -14.94 9.74 16.61
N ARG A 8 -13.81 10.34 16.20
CA ARG A 8 -13.79 11.43 15.23
C ARG A 8 -13.88 10.81 13.84
N HIS A 9 -15.09 10.53 13.38
CA HIS A 9 -15.36 10.15 11.99
C HIS A 9 -14.90 11.30 11.09
N ARG A 10 -13.81 11.09 10.37
CA ARG A 10 -13.31 12.03 9.38
C ARG A 10 -13.90 11.62 8.02
N PRO A 11 -14.47 12.56 7.24
CA PRO A 11 -15.05 12.25 5.94
C PRO A 11 -13.98 11.67 5.00
N TRP A 12 -14.44 10.83 4.07
CA TRP A 12 -13.64 10.22 3.01
C TRP A 12 -12.79 11.31 2.37
N THR A 13 -11.50 11.28 2.65
CA THR A 13 -10.58 12.35 2.29
C THR A 13 -10.18 12.12 0.83
N VAL A 14 -9.88 13.17 0.07
CA VAL A 14 -9.39 13.06 -1.32
C VAL A 14 -8.24 12.03 -1.45
N ALA A 15 -7.43 11.88 -0.40
CA ALA A 15 -6.40 10.84 -0.28
C ALA A 15 -6.92 9.40 -0.40
N THR A 16 -8.14 9.10 0.08
CA THR A 16 -8.76 7.79 -0.02
C THR A 16 -9.20 7.50 -1.45
N VAL A 17 -9.82 8.49 -2.10
CA VAL A 17 -10.24 8.37 -3.51
C VAL A 17 -9.02 8.27 -4.42
N ALA A 18 -7.99 9.08 -4.18
CA ALA A 18 -6.72 9.02 -4.89
C ALA A 18 -5.99 7.69 -4.66
N GLY A 19 -6.04 7.14 -3.44
CA GLY A 19 -5.43 5.85 -3.11
C GLY A 19 -6.14 4.66 -3.73
N VAL A 20 -7.47 4.73 -3.85
CA VAL A 20 -8.25 3.73 -4.60
C VAL A 20 -8.02 3.87 -6.11
N ALA A 21 -7.96 5.11 -6.62
CA ALA A 21 -7.69 5.37 -8.02
C ALA A 21 -6.28 4.90 -8.43
N SER A 22 -5.27 5.07 -7.58
CA SER A 22 -3.91 4.61 -7.84
C SER A 22 -3.77 3.08 -7.88
N LEU A 23 -4.81 2.33 -7.47
CA LEU A 23 -4.80 0.86 -7.59
C LEU A 23 -5.15 0.38 -9.00
N LEU A 24 -5.83 1.21 -9.80
CA LEU A 24 -6.39 0.81 -11.09
C LEU A 24 -5.30 0.57 -12.14
N LEU A 25 -4.34 1.47 -12.26
CA LEU A 25 -3.24 1.41 -13.23
C LEU A 25 -2.26 0.24 -12.98
N PRO A 26 -1.73 0.05 -11.76
CA PRO A 26 -0.87 -1.10 -11.46
C PRO A 26 -1.63 -2.42 -11.49
N ALA A 27 -2.92 -2.46 -11.12
CA ALA A 27 -3.74 -3.67 -11.32
C ALA A 27 -3.91 -4.01 -12.80
N ALA A 28 -4.16 -3.02 -13.67
CA ALA A 28 -4.25 -3.22 -15.12
C ALA A 28 -2.91 -3.65 -15.73
N ALA A 29 -1.78 -3.07 -15.27
CA ALA A 29 -0.45 -3.46 -15.70
C ALA A 29 -0.10 -4.89 -15.27
N LEU A 30 -0.41 -5.27 -14.02
CA LEU A 30 -0.26 -6.64 -13.51
C LEU A 30 -1.15 -7.62 -14.27
N MET A 31 -2.41 -7.26 -14.56
CA MET A 31 -3.33 -8.09 -15.33
C MET A 31 -2.84 -8.28 -16.78
N ARG A 32 -2.28 -7.24 -17.41
CA ARG A 32 -1.65 -7.37 -18.73
C ARG A 32 -0.43 -8.30 -18.67
N LEU A 33 0.44 -8.12 -17.68
CA LEU A 33 1.59 -9.00 -17.46
C LEU A 33 1.15 -10.45 -17.22
N TYR A 34 0.05 -10.66 -16.49
CA TYR A 34 -0.58 -11.95 -16.23
C TYR A 34 -1.07 -12.62 -17.52
N THR A 35 -1.76 -11.89 -18.41
CA THR A 35 -2.22 -12.44 -19.69
C THR A 35 -1.08 -12.82 -20.64
N LEU A 36 0.11 -12.25 -20.44
CA LEU A 36 1.31 -12.52 -21.24
C LEU A 36 2.24 -13.57 -20.62
N SER A 37 2.10 -13.88 -19.33
CA SER A 37 3.04 -14.75 -18.60
C SER A 37 2.56 -16.20 -18.57
N ARG A 38 3.50 -17.13 -18.82
CA ARG A 38 3.25 -18.58 -18.89
C ARG A 38 2.83 -19.19 -17.54
N PHE A 39 3.07 -18.49 -16.42
CA PHE A 39 2.84 -18.97 -15.04
C PHE A 39 2.07 -17.96 -14.16
N PRO A 40 0.77 -17.72 -14.46
CA PRO A 40 -0.06 -16.73 -13.78
C PRO A 40 -0.19 -16.89 -12.25
N LEU A 41 -0.13 -18.12 -11.76
CA LEU A 41 -0.43 -18.48 -10.37
C LEU A 41 0.60 -17.91 -9.37
N HIS A 42 1.88 -17.88 -9.73
CA HIS A 42 2.96 -17.40 -8.87
C HIS A 42 2.85 -15.90 -8.61
N ALA A 43 2.49 -15.12 -9.64
CA ALA A 43 2.33 -13.67 -9.52
C ALA A 43 1.16 -13.30 -8.59
N VAL A 44 0.05 -14.06 -8.66
CA VAL A 44 -1.11 -13.88 -7.77
C VAL A 44 -0.75 -14.23 -6.33
N LEU A 45 -0.12 -15.38 -6.11
CA LEU A 45 0.33 -15.81 -4.78
C LEU A 45 1.27 -14.78 -4.15
N TYR A 46 2.27 -14.33 -4.90
CA TYR A 46 3.21 -13.30 -4.43
C TYR A 46 2.48 -12.01 -4.03
N THR A 47 1.60 -11.51 -4.90
CA THR A 47 0.86 -10.26 -4.66
C THR A 47 -0.07 -10.37 -3.45
N CYS A 48 -0.76 -11.50 -3.29
CA CYS A 48 -1.63 -11.75 -2.13
C CYS A 48 -0.83 -11.83 -0.83
N ILE A 49 0.29 -12.56 -0.82
CA ILE A 49 1.14 -12.73 0.36
C ILE A 49 1.75 -11.39 0.78
N VAL A 50 2.32 -10.63 -0.17
CA VAL A 50 2.96 -9.34 0.13
C VAL A 50 1.95 -8.32 0.65
N ASN A 51 0.75 -8.25 0.05
CA ASN A 51 -0.31 -7.36 0.54
C ASN A 51 -0.84 -7.77 1.91
N GLY A 52 -1.09 -9.07 2.12
CA GLY A 52 -1.54 -9.60 3.41
C GLY A 52 -0.51 -9.36 4.52
N ALA A 53 0.76 -9.68 4.26
CA ALA A 53 1.86 -9.43 5.20
C ALA A 53 1.99 -7.94 5.54
N THR A 54 1.88 -7.06 4.54
CA THR A 54 1.94 -5.61 4.75
C THR A 54 0.78 -5.12 5.61
N PHE A 55 -0.44 -5.59 5.36
CA PHE A 55 -1.61 -5.25 6.18
C PHE A 55 -1.43 -5.71 7.64
N LEU A 56 -0.95 -6.94 7.85
CA LEU A 56 -0.69 -7.48 9.19
C LEU A 56 0.39 -6.67 9.93
N PHE A 57 1.44 -6.24 9.24
CA PHE A 57 2.49 -5.39 9.82
C PHE A 57 1.95 -4.04 10.28
N TYR A 58 1.02 -3.42 9.54
CA TYR A 58 0.33 -2.20 9.99
C TYR A 58 -0.55 -2.43 11.23
N GLY A 59 -1.18 -3.60 11.30
CA GLY A 59 -1.95 -4.02 12.48
C GLY A 59 -1.07 -4.26 13.70
N TYR A 60 0.09 -4.89 13.48
CA TYR A 60 1.10 -5.13 14.51
C TYR A 60 1.65 -3.80 15.05
N ASP A 61 1.97 -2.83 14.19
CA ASP A 61 2.41 -1.48 14.63
C ASP A 61 1.36 -0.79 15.53
N LYS A 62 0.06 -0.93 15.20
CA LYS A 62 -1.01 -0.40 16.07
C LYS A 62 -1.07 -1.14 17.41
N MET A 63 -0.90 -2.46 17.41
CA MET A 63 -0.93 -3.27 18.63
C MET A 63 0.23 -2.92 19.56
N GLN A 64 1.43 -2.75 19.00
CA GLN A 64 2.63 -2.29 19.69
C GLN A 64 2.44 -0.88 20.26
N ALA A 65 1.82 0.04 19.50
CA ALA A 65 1.50 1.38 19.98
C ALA A 65 0.50 1.39 21.14
N ARG A 66 -0.38 0.39 21.24
CA ARG A 66 -1.34 0.23 22.34
C ARG A 66 -0.72 -0.39 23.59
N ASN A 67 0.26 -1.28 23.42
CA ASN A 67 0.95 -1.95 24.53
C ASN A 67 2.15 -1.15 25.09
N MET A 68 2.38 0.09 24.63
CA MET A 68 3.57 0.90 24.97
C MET A 68 4.90 0.20 24.68
N GLU A 69 4.91 -0.74 23.75
CA GLU A 69 6.11 -1.43 23.31
C GLU A 69 6.85 -0.63 22.24
N TRP A 70 8.01 -1.13 21.81
CA TRP A 70 8.87 -0.46 20.83
C TRP A 70 8.14 -0.26 19.50
N ARG A 71 7.97 1.00 19.09
CA ARG A 71 7.29 1.35 17.83
C ARG A 71 8.09 0.85 16.62
N VAL A 72 7.40 0.33 15.61
CA VAL A 72 8.03 -0.07 14.34
C VAL A 72 8.56 1.17 13.63
N LYS A 73 9.80 1.10 13.16
CA LYS A 73 10.44 2.19 12.40
C LYS A 73 9.61 2.51 11.16
N GLU A 74 9.42 3.79 10.90
CA GLU A 74 8.68 4.28 9.72
C GLU A 74 9.31 3.79 8.41
N THR A 75 10.62 3.62 8.40
CA THR A 75 11.37 3.08 7.27
C THR A 75 10.91 1.67 6.91
N THR A 76 10.72 0.77 7.87
CA THR A 76 10.27 -0.62 7.60
C THR A 76 8.91 -0.63 6.89
N LEU A 77 7.96 0.19 7.36
CA LEU A 77 6.63 0.29 6.74
C LEU A 77 6.71 0.85 5.31
N GLN A 78 7.65 1.77 5.05
CA GLN A 78 7.91 2.30 3.73
C GLN A 78 8.60 1.27 2.82
N THR A 79 9.52 0.46 3.33
CA THR A 79 10.14 -0.62 2.55
C THR A 79 9.13 -1.66 2.12
N LEU A 80 8.19 -2.07 3.00
CA LEU A 80 7.12 -3.00 2.61
C LEU A 80 6.22 -2.41 1.50
N ALA A 81 5.92 -1.10 1.58
CA ALA A 81 5.20 -0.42 0.50
C ALA A 81 6.01 -0.43 -0.80
N LEU A 82 7.32 -0.18 -0.72
CA LEU A 82 8.23 -0.12 -1.87
C LEU A 82 8.37 -1.47 -2.57
N VAL A 83 8.41 -2.58 -1.83
CA VAL A 83 8.49 -3.95 -2.37
C VAL A 83 7.23 -4.34 -3.17
N GLY A 84 6.15 -3.58 -3.07
CA GLY A 84 4.89 -3.84 -3.79
C GLY A 84 3.71 -4.08 -2.86
N GLY A 85 3.90 -3.97 -1.54
CA GLY A 85 2.84 -4.03 -0.53
C GLY A 85 2.09 -2.72 -0.35
N TRP A 86 2.30 -1.73 -1.22
CA TRP A 86 1.66 -0.42 -1.10
C TRP A 86 0.11 -0.49 -1.06
N PRO A 87 -0.61 -1.43 -1.73
CA PRO A 87 -2.05 -1.61 -1.57
C PRO A 87 -2.41 -2.05 -0.15
N GLY A 88 -1.72 -3.06 0.38
CA GLY A 88 -1.88 -3.55 1.75
C GLY A 88 -1.53 -2.49 2.80
N ALA A 89 -0.53 -1.65 2.51
CA ALA A 89 -0.16 -0.52 3.35
C ALA A 89 -1.25 0.57 3.35
N LEU A 90 -1.86 0.87 2.19
CA LEU A 90 -2.95 1.85 2.08
C LEU A 90 -4.20 1.38 2.83
N ALA A 91 -4.55 0.09 2.68
CA ALA A 91 -5.61 -0.56 3.45
C ALA A 91 -5.31 -0.54 4.96
N GLY A 92 -4.07 -0.83 5.35
CA GLY A 92 -3.61 -0.79 6.74
C GLY A 92 -3.70 0.62 7.34
N MET A 93 -3.18 1.64 6.65
CA MET A 93 -3.28 3.05 7.08
C MET A 93 -4.73 3.48 7.29
N HIS A 94 -5.63 3.08 6.38
CA HIS A 94 -7.04 3.43 6.46
C HIS A 94 -7.74 2.69 7.60
N TYR A 95 -7.57 1.38 7.69
CA TYR A 95 -8.27 0.54 8.66
C TYR A 95 -7.80 0.82 10.09
N PHE A 96 -6.49 0.94 10.28
CA PHE A 96 -5.90 1.17 11.58
C PHE A 96 -5.93 2.64 11.99
N GLN A 97 -6.20 3.56 11.05
CA GLN A 97 -6.20 5.01 11.23
C GLN A 97 -4.88 5.51 11.86
N HIS A 98 -3.79 4.81 11.56
CA HIS A 98 -2.47 5.03 12.16
C HIS A 98 -1.55 5.70 11.12
N LYS A 99 -0.77 6.69 11.56
CA LYS A 99 0.19 7.48 10.75
C LYS A 99 -0.36 8.21 9.52
N THR A 100 -1.66 8.51 9.46
CA THR A 100 -2.31 9.35 8.42
C THR A 100 -2.20 10.86 8.63
N LYS A 101 -1.50 11.32 9.68
CA LYS A 101 -1.32 12.75 9.99
C LYS A 101 0.11 13.25 9.81
N LYS A 102 1.09 12.35 9.71
CA LYS A 102 2.49 12.73 9.61
C LYS A 102 2.82 12.99 8.15
N VAL A 103 2.90 14.28 7.77
CA VAL A 103 3.09 14.70 6.37
C VAL A 103 4.35 14.07 5.77
N ALA A 104 5.47 14.02 6.50
CA ALA A 104 6.70 13.38 6.05
C ALA A 104 6.51 11.91 5.66
N PHE A 105 5.67 11.17 6.39
CA PHE A 105 5.37 9.77 6.07
C PHE A 105 4.52 9.65 4.82
N GLN A 106 3.53 10.53 4.65
CA GLN A 106 2.68 10.58 3.46
C GLN A 106 3.46 10.97 2.21
N VAL A 107 4.39 11.92 2.29
CA VAL A 107 5.22 12.34 1.15
C VAL A 107 6.02 11.16 0.62
N VAL A 108 6.70 10.41 1.51
CA VAL A 108 7.47 9.22 1.10
C VAL A 108 6.55 8.14 0.53
N PHE A 109 5.41 7.88 1.18
CA PHE A 109 4.45 6.88 0.69
C PHE A 109 3.91 7.23 -0.70
N TRP A 110 3.48 8.47 -0.92
CA TRP A 110 3.00 8.92 -2.24
C TRP A 110 4.13 8.91 -3.29
N GLY A 111 5.36 9.20 -2.90
CA GLY A 111 6.52 9.03 -3.79
C GLY A 111 6.71 7.58 -4.25
N ILE A 112 6.51 6.60 -3.36
CA ILE A 112 6.54 5.17 -3.69
C ILE A 112 5.40 4.81 -4.65
N VAL A 113 4.18 5.30 -4.38
CA VAL A 113 3.02 5.05 -5.25
C VAL A 113 3.27 5.62 -6.65
N LEU A 114 3.76 6.85 -6.77
CA LEU A 114 4.09 7.47 -8.06
C LEU A 114 5.20 6.71 -8.82
N CYS A 115 6.17 6.14 -8.11
CA CYS A 115 7.20 5.30 -8.73
C CYS A 115 6.57 4.03 -9.34
N TRP A 116 5.69 3.36 -8.60
CA TRP A 116 4.95 2.20 -9.10
C TRP A 116 4.02 2.54 -10.26
N GLU A 117 3.38 3.71 -10.24
CA GLU A 117 2.57 4.24 -11.35
C GLU A 117 3.42 4.46 -12.61
N GLY A 118 4.63 5.00 -12.47
CA GLY A 118 5.58 5.14 -13.57
C GLY A 118 5.98 3.79 -14.18
N VAL A 119 6.23 2.79 -13.33
CA VAL A 119 6.52 1.41 -13.77
C VAL A 119 5.31 0.80 -14.50
N ALA A 120 4.11 0.95 -13.93
CA ALA A 120 2.87 0.47 -14.55
C ALA A 120 2.62 1.13 -15.90
N TRP A 121 2.87 2.43 -16.01
CA TRP A 121 2.76 3.18 -17.26
C TRP A 121 3.81 2.74 -18.30
N LEU A 122 5.05 2.46 -17.90
CA LEU A 122 6.08 1.92 -18.79
C LEU A 122 5.71 0.53 -19.34
N VAL A 123 5.16 -0.33 -18.48
CA VAL A 123 4.65 -1.65 -18.88
C VAL A 123 3.44 -1.50 -19.82
N TRP A 124 2.56 -0.51 -19.58
CA TRP A 124 1.39 -0.25 -20.42
C TRP A 124 1.73 0.37 -21.77
N SER A 125 2.65 1.35 -21.81
CA SER A 125 3.08 2.05 -23.02
C SER A 125 3.84 1.16 -24.01
N GLY A 126 4.12 -0.10 -23.66
CA GLY A 126 4.70 -1.08 -24.57
C GLY A 126 6.22 -0.98 -24.71
N GLY A 127 6.90 -0.21 -23.84
CA GLY A 127 8.37 -0.10 -23.82
C GLY A 127 9.07 -1.40 -23.42
N VAL A 128 8.37 -2.31 -22.73
CA VAL A 128 8.85 -3.67 -22.49
C VAL A 128 8.36 -4.55 -23.63
N THR A 129 9.15 -4.64 -24.70
CA THR A 129 9.06 -5.76 -25.65
C THR A 129 9.32 -7.04 -24.85
N VAL A 130 8.25 -7.69 -24.40
CA VAL A 130 8.30 -9.07 -23.90
C VAL A 130 8.67 -9.92 -25.11
N ARG A 131 9.97 -10.06 -25.33
CA ARG A 131 10.52 -10.88 -26.41
C ARG A 131 10.05 -12.30 -26.14
N ARG A 132 9.25 -12.82 -27.09
CA ARG A 132 8.79 -14.20 -27.13
C ARG A 132 9.97 -15.17 -27.10
#